data_AF-A0A9P6AM90-F1
#
_entry.id   AF-A0A9P6AM90-F1
#
_cell.length_a   1.000
_cell.length_b   1.000
_cell.length_c   1.000
_cell.angle_alpha   90.00
_cell.angle_beta   90.00
_cell.angle_gamma   90.00
#
_symmetry.space_group_name_H-M   'P 1'
#
loop_
_entity.id
_entity.type
_entity.pdbx_description
1 polymer ?
#
loop_
_entity_poly.entity_id
_entity_poly.type
_entity_poly.pdbx_seq_one_letter_code
_entity_poly.pdbx_strand_id
1 'polypeptide(L)'
;MSSGTPPLVSLELRVRWLEALVSGVNPPAKSGKETSSEPRPSVSLVRKTEEVQRQVDEAIEMNDGFRRFMNSYDEYEHLLTPAFTLLPNGSTTGAPSYEDLSPAELGAFLSEMEPELRRADRDMREIQALNQRGVAGAGKLPEHEGLQPRLRALISAHAEDSVTYHMLERRIAALLQRYSSHINALSELFVSWNDSVREAEEDVAKLEKVTAERNKFSFE
;
A
#
# COMPACT_ATOMS: atom_id res chain seq x y z
N MET A 1 -35.03 -45.49 16.37
CA MET A 1 -35.05 -46.51 15.30
C MET A 1 -35.35 -45.81 13.98
N SER A 2 -34.56 -46.13 12.96
CA SER A 2 -34.37 -45.47 11.64
C SER A 2 -35.29 -44.30 11.24
N SER A 3 -34.76 -43.09 11.26
CA SER A 3 -35.26 -41.97 10.45
C SER A 3 -34.88 -42.20 8.99
N GLY A 4 -35.52 -43.20 8.37
CA GLY A 4 -35.46 -43.39 6.93
C GLY A 4 -36.36 -42.34 6.29
N THR A 5 -35.77 -41.32 5.66
CA THR A 5 -36.52 -40.53 4.69
C THR A 5 -37.11 -41.49 3.67
N PRO A 6 -38.39 -41.36 3.30
CA PRO A 6 -38.99 -42.25 2.32
C PRO A 6 -38.12 -42.23 1.05
N PRO A 7 -37.73 -43.40 0.51
CA PRO A 7 -36.70 -43.50 -0.52
C PRO A 7 -37.06 -42.71 -1.77
N LEU A 8 -38.36 -42.54 -2.02
CA LEU A 8 -38.90 -41.74 -3.11
C LEU A 8 -38.53 -40.25 -2.98
N VAL A 9 -38.64 -39.67 -1.78
CA VAL A 9 -38.31 -38.27 -1.51
C VAL A 9 -36.80 -38.05 -1.56
N SER A 10 -36.01 -39.03 -1.11
CA SER A 10 -34.55 -38.99 -1.26
C SER A 10 -34.12 -39.05 -2.72
N LEU A 11 -34.79 -39.87 -3.54
CA LEU A 11 -34.55 -39.95 -4.99
C LEU A 11 -34.95 -38.67 -5.70
N GLU A 12 -36.12 -38.10 -5.41
CA GLU A 12 -36.55 -36.83 -6.00
C GLU A 12 -35.59 -35.68 -5.66
N LEU A 13 -35.13 -35.60 -4.40
CA LEU A 13 -34.13 -34.61 -3.99
C LEU A 13 -32.81 -34.78 -4.75
N ARG A 14 -32.33 -36.02 -4.92
CA ARG A 14 -31.11 -36.30 -5.69
C ARG A 14 -31.27 -35.99 -7.18
N VAL A 15 -32.40 -36.36 -7.79
CA VAL A 15 -32.69 -36.06 -9.19
C VAL A 15 -32.74 -34.55 -9.42
N ARG A 16 -33.39 -33.81 -8.52
CA ARG A 16 -33.43 -32.34 -8.57
C ARG A 16 -32.07 -31.70 -8.31
N TRP A 17 -31.22 -32.34 -7.50
CA TRP A 17 -29.82 -31.92 -7.29
C TRP A 17 -28.96 -32.14 -8.53
N LEU A 18 -29.13 -33.28 -9.20
CA LEU A 18 -28.45 -33.57 -10.46
C LEU A 18 -28.94 -32.63 -11.57
N GLU A 19 -30.24 -32.33 -11.62
CA GLU A 19 -30.79 -31.33 -12.54
C GLU A 19 -30.22 -29.93 -12.28
N ALA A 20 -30.04 -29.54 -11.01
CA ALA A 20 -29.45 -28.27 -10.61
C ALA A 20 -27.94 -28.18 -10.90
N LEU A 21 -27.21 -29.27 -10.73
CA LEU A 21 -25.78 -29.36 -11.07
C LEU A 21 -25.57 -29.25 -12.58
N VAL A 22 -26.40 -29.92 -13.38
CA VAL A 22 -26.27 -29.98 -14.84
C VAL A 22 -26.80 -28.72 -15.52
N SER A 23 -27.90 -28.14 -15.02
CA SER A 23 -28.49 -26.92 -15.60
C SER A 23 -27.87 -25.63 -15.06
N GLY A 24 -27.05 -25.74 -14.01
CA GLY A 24 -26.63 -24.61 -13.18
C GLY A 24 -27.80 -24.11 -12.31
N VAL A 25 -27.51 -23.74 -11.07
CA VAL A 25 -28.49 -23.09 -10.18
C VAL A 25 -28.80 -21.71 -10.76
N ASN A 26 -29.82 -21.60 -11.60
CA ASN A 26 -30.40 -20.29 -11.93
C ASN A 26 -31.16 -19.82 -10.68
N PRO A 27 -30.70 -18.77 -9.97
CA PRO A 27 -31.51 -18.19 -8.92
C PRO A 27 -32.80 -17.67 -9.56
N PRO A 28 -33.96 -17.73 -8.87
CA PRO A 28 -35.19 -17.17 -9.39
C PRO A 28 -34.98 -15.66 -9.61
N ALA A 29 -34.95 -15.27 -10.89
CA ALA A 29 -34.82 -13.89 -11.32
C ALA A 29 -35.98 -13.07 -10.75
N LYS A 30 -35.66 -12.16 -9.82
CA LYS A 30 -36.59 -11.11 -9.39
C LYS A 30 -36.72 -10.09 -10.53
N SER A 31 -37.97 -9.77 -10.82
CA SER A 31 -38.45 -8.84 -11.85
C SER A 31 -37.70 -7.50 -11.90
N GLY A 32 -37.32 -7.06 -13.11
CA GLY A 32 -36.79 -5.71 -13.33
C GLY A 32 -36.35 -5.39 -14.77
N LYS A 33 -37.31 -5.36 -15.71
CA LYS A 33 -37.38 -4.49 -16.91
C LYS A 33 -36.22 -4.50 -17.95
N GLU A 34 -36.45 -5.32 -18.99
CA GLU A 34 -36.23 -5.10 -20.44
C GLU A 34 -34.88 -4.60 -20.99
N THR A 35 -34.20 -5.44 -21.76
CA THR A 35 -34.05 -5.25 -23.23
C THR A 35 -33.51 -6.52 -23.93
N SER A 36 -34.18 -6.88 -25.02
CA SER A 36 -33.76 -7.77 -26.13
C SER A 36 -33.28 -9.20 -25.83
N SER A 37 -34.16 -10.19 -25.98
CA SER A 37 -34.11 -11.17 -27.10
C SER A 37 -35.14 -12.28 -26.90
N GLU A 38 -35.71 -12.70 -28.02
CA GLU A 38 -36.73 -13.75 -28.17
C GLU A 38 -36.40 -15.06 -27.42
N PRO A 39 -37.43 -15.86 -27.05
CA PRO A 39 -37.23 -17.15 -26.41
C PRO A 39 -36.63 -18.12 -27.43
N ARG A 40 -35.29 -18.19 -27.47
CA ARG A 40 -34.61 -19.20 -28.25
C ARG A 40 -35.09 -20.56 -27.74
N PRO A 41 -35.55 -21.46 -28.64
CA PRO A 41 -35.96 -22.80 -28.24
C PRO A 41 -34.80 -23.40 -27.48
N SER A 42 -35.10 -24.03 -26.35
CA SER A 42 -34.17 -24.81 -25.53
C SER A 42 -33.15 -25.49 -26.43
N VAL A 43 -31.96 -24.90 -26.57
CA VAL A 43 -30.84 -25.56 -27.22
C VAL A 43 -30.63 -26.77 -26.34
N SER A 44 -31.01 -27.94 -26.86
CA SER A 44 -31.06 -29.17 -26.10
C SER A 44 -29.72 -29.34 -25.40
N LEU A 45 -29.73 -29.83 -24.16
CA LEU A 45 -28.52 -30.14 -23.40
C LEU A 45 -27.50 -30.86 -24.27
N VAL A 46 -28.00 -31.79 -25.11
CA VAL A 46 -27.27 -32.50 -26.16
C VAL A 46 -26.42 -31.57 -27.03
N ARG A 47 -26.97 -30.48 -27.56
CA ARG A 47 -26.22 -29.53 -28.39
C ARG A 47 -25.19 -28.71 -27.63
N LYS A 48 -25.47 -28.38 -26.36
CA LYS A 48 -24.51 -27.65 -25.52
C LYS A 48 -23.36 -28.56 -25.07
N THR A 49 -23.66 -29.81 -24.73
CA THR A 49 -22.66 -30.82 -24.40
C THR A 49 -21.85 -31.21 -25.62
N GLU A 50 -22.48 -31.29 -26.81
CA GLU A 50 -21.78 -31.54 -28.08
C GLU A 50 -20.85 -30.39 -28.46
N GLU A 51 -21.27 -29.13 -28.25
CA GLU A 51 -20.39 -27.97 -28.49
C GLU A 51 -19.21 -27.92 -27.48
N VAL A 52 -19.47 -28.21 -26.20
CA VAL A 52 -18.41 -28.28 -25.17
C VAL A 52 -17.47 -29.46 -25.45
N GLN A 53 -18.01 -30.62 -25.84
CA GLN A 53 -17.22 -31.77 -26.23
C GLN A 53 -16.34 -31.44 -27.43
N ARG A 54 -16.89 -30.76 -28.46
CA ARG A 54 -16.11 -30.32 -29.62
C ARG A 54 -14.99 -29.35 -29.23
N GLN A 55 -15.27 -28.41 -28.33
CA GLN A 55 -14.26 -27.46 -27.83
C GLN A 55 -13.17 -28.16 -27.00
N VAL A 56 -13.54 -29.16 -26.21
CA VAL A 56 -12.59 -29.96 -25.42
C VAL A 56 -11.76 -30.86 -26.34
N ASP A 57 -12.37 -31.51 -27.33
CA ASP A 57 -11.66 -32.34 -28.31
C ASP A 57 -10.68 -31.50 -29.14
N GLU A 58 -11.07 -30.28 -29.54
CA GLU A 58 -10.18 -29.33 -30.22
C GLU A 58 -9.01 -28.87 -29.32
N ALA A 59 -9.27 -28.61 -28.04
CA ALA A 59 -8.23 -28.27 -27.06
C ALA A 59 -7.29 -29.44 -26.74
N ILE A 60 -7.79 -30.67 -26.77
CA ILE A 60 -7.00 -31.89 -26.58
C ILE A 60 -6.11 -32.15 -27.80
N GLU A 61 -6.61 -31.93 -29.02
CA GLU A 61 -5.81 -32.05 -30.24
C GLU A 61 -4.74 -30.95 -30.36
N MET A 62 -4.98 -29.75 -29.83
CA MET A 62 -3.99 -28.67 -29.78
C MET A 62 -2.86 -28.89 -28.77
N ASN A 63 -3.02 -29.78 -27.79
CA ASN A 63 -2.02 -29.98 -26.72
C ASN A 63 -1.81 -31.46 -26.41
N ASP A 64 -0.69 -31.99 -26.93
CA ASP A 64 -0.23 -33.37 -26.70
C ASP A 64 -0.10 -33.73 -25.20
N GLY A 65 0.19 -32.75 -24.34
CA GLY A 65 0.26 -32.95 -22.89
C GLY A 65 -1.10 -33.26 -22.27
N PHE A 66 -2.17 -32.58 -22.70
CA PHE A 66 -3.53 -32.88 -22.26
C PHE A 66 -4.02 -34.21 -22.82
N ARG A 67 -3.65 -34.56 -24.05
CA ARG A 67 -3.98 -35.88 -24.62
C ARG A 67 -3.35 -37.03 -23.83
N ARG A 68 -2.08 -36.91 -23.45
CA ARG A 68 -1.40 -37.89 -22.58
C ARG A 68 -2.01 -37.95 -21.19
N PHE A 69 -2.36 -36.80 -20.62
CA PHE A 69 -3.03 -36.72 -19.33
C PHE A 69 -4.42 -37.36 -19.36
N MET A 70 -5.23 -37.12 -20.39
CA MET A 70 -6.56 -37.75 -20.54
C MET A 70 -6.46 -39.26 -20.73
N ASN A 71 -5.47 -39.75 -21.49
CA ASN A 71 -5.26 -41.19 -21.66
C ASN A 71 -4.81 -41.89 -20.38
N SER A 72 -4.11 -41.17 -19.49
CA SER A 72 -3.70 -41.65 -18.18
C SER A 72 -4.59 -41.11 -17.05
N TYR A 73 -5.77 -40.59 -17.38
CA TYR A 73 -6.63 -39.94 -16.38
C TYR A 73 -7.08 -40.94 -15.31
N ASP A 74 -7.52 -42.13 -15.73
CA ASP A 74 -7.93 -43.21 -14.82
C ASP A 74 -6.76 -43.69 -13.94
N GLU A 75 -5.53 -43.64 -14.47
CA GLU A 75 -4.32 -43.97 -13.70
C GLU A 75 -4.00 -42.90 -12.65
N TYR A 76 -4.30 -41.63 -12.92
CA TYR A 76 -4.05 -40.51 -12.03
C TYR A 76 -5.29 -40.04 -11.25
N GLU A 77 -6.43 -40.73 -11.37
CA GLU A 77 -7.70 -40.39 -10.72
C GLU A 77 -7.53 -40.28 -9.19
N HIS A 78 -6.73 -41.18 -8.62
CA HIS A 78 -6.42 -41.21 -7.18
C HIS A 78 -5.55 -40.03 -6.70
N LEU A 79 -4.81 -39.38 -7.59
CA LEU A 79 -4.01 -38.18 -7.28
C LEU A 79 -4.80 -36.89 -7.51
N LEU A 80 -5.74 -36.91 -8.46
CA LEU A 80 -6.59 -35.77 -8.82
C LEU A 80 -7.83 -35.66 -7.92
N THR A 81 -8.23 -36.77 -7.32
CA THR A 81 -9.31 -36.84 -6.32
C THR A 81 -8.70 -37.15 -4.96
N PRO A 82 -7.96 -36.21 -4.34
CA PRO A 82 -7.45 -36.42 -2.99
C PRO A 82 -8.62 -36.70 -2.06
N ALA A 83 -8.49 -37.68 -1.17
CA ALA A 83 -9.54 -38.15 -0.26
C ALA A 83 -10.22 -37.04 0.58
N PHE A 84 -9.61 -35.84 0.64
CA PHE A 84 -10.20 -34.63 1.21
C PHE A 84 -11.50 -34.18 0.53
N THR A 85 -11.71 -34.45 -0.77
CA THR A 85 -12.91 -33.98 -1.51
C THR A 85 -14.11 -34.92 -1.43
N LEU A 86 -13.89 -36.22 -1.17
CA LEU A 86 -14.97 -37.22 -1.11
C LEU A 86 -15.61 -37.38 0.28
N LEU A 87 -15.04 -36.76 1.32
CA LEU A 87 -15.72 -36.66 2.62
C LEU A 87 -16.70 -35.46 2.60
N PRO A 88 -18.01 -35.67 2.85
CA PRO A 88 -19.02 -34.63 2.68
C PRO A 88 -18.92 -33.43 3.63
N ASN A 89 -17.99 -33.46 4.59
CA ASN A 89 -17.80 -32.39 5.55
C ASN A 89 -16.31 -32.05 5.59
N GLY A 90 -15.97 -30.82 5.18
CA GLY A 90 -14.62 -30.24 5.19
C GLY A 90 -14.02 -30.15 6.59
N SER A 91 -13.66 -31.29 7.15
CA SER A 91 -12.84 -31.41 8.35
C SER A 91 -11.39 -31.45 7.90
N THR A 92 -10.79 -30.28 7.73
CA THR A 92 -9.34 -30.09 7.81
C THR A 92 -8.88 -30.33 9.25
N THR A 93 -9.07 -31.53 9.76
CA THR A 93 -8.66 -31.98 11.09
C THR A 93 -8.51 -33.50 11.06
N GLY A 94 -7.51 -33.94 10.31
CA GLY A 94 -7.09 -35.33 10.27
C GLY A 94 -5.63 -35.33 9.91
N ALA A 95 -4.77 -35.06 10.90
CA ALA A 95 -3.44 -35.65 10.89
C ALA A 95 -3.59 -37.14 10.48
N PRO A 96 -2.64 -37.72 9.72
CA PRO A 96 -2.68 -39.16 9.45
C PRO A 96 -2.96 -39.85 10.78
N SER A 97 -4.00 -40.69 10.82
CA SER A 97 -4.38 -41.37 12.05
C SER A 97 -3.14 -42.10 12.56
N TYR A 98 -2.56 -41.60 13.65
CA TYR A 98 -1.29 -42.08 14.19
C TYR A 98 -1.39 -43.55 14.64
N GLU A 99 -2.62 -44.04 14.76
CA GLU A 99 -3.00 -45.41 15.10
C GLU A 99 -2.72 -46.42 13.96
N ASP A 100 -2.61 -45.97 12.70
CA ASP A 100 -2.40 -46.84 11.54
C ASP A 100 -0.93 -46.89 11.06
N LEU A 101 -0.03 -46.11 11.69
CA LEU A 101 1.38 -46.06 11.30
C LEU A 101 2.15 -47.23 11.93
N SER A 102 2.97 -47.91 11.13
CA SER A 102 3.90 -48.89 11.69
C SER A 102 4.92 -48.19 12.60
N PRO A 103 5.44 -48.86 13.65
CA PRO A 103 6.40 -48.24 14.57
C PRO A 103 7.70 -47.77 13.87
N ALA A 104 8.02 -48.33 12.70
CA ALA A 104 9.14 -47.89 11.87
C ALA A 104 8.84 -46.57 11.12
N GLU A 105 7.64 -46.42 10.57
CA GLU A 105 7.19 -45.19 9.90
C GLU A 105 6.99 -44.05 10.89
N LEU A 106 6.48 -44.36 12.08
CA LEU A 106 6.36 -43.43 13.20
C LEU A 106 7.73 -42.93 13.66
N GLY A 107 8.71 -43.84 13.78
CA GLY A 107 10.10 -43.49 14.10
C GLY A 107 10.76 -42.60 13.03
N ALA A 108 10.54 -42.91 11.76
CA ALA A 108 11.02 -42.09 10.65
C ALA A 108 10.38 -40.69 10.66
N PHE A 109 9.06 -40.62 10.83
CA PHE A 109 8.32 -39.36 10.93
C PHE A 109 8.77 -38.51 12.13
N LEU A 110 8.95 -39.11 13.31
CA LEU A 110 9.48 -38.39 14.47
C LEU A 110 10.89 -37.87 14.24
N SER A 111 11.74 -38.61 13.53
CA SER A 111 13.09 -38.14 13.19
C SER A 111 13.09 -36.98 12.19
N GLU A 112 12.11 -36.95 11.28
CA GLU A 112 11.91 -35.86 10.32
C GLU A 112 11.35 -34.61 11.02
N MET A 113 10.45 -34.79 11.99
CA MET A 113 9.82 -33.70 12.74
C MET A 113 10.67 -33.19 13.91
N GLU A 114 11.65 -33.96 14.40
CA GLU A 114 12.56 -33.59 15.48
C GLU A 114 13.26 -32.22 15.28
N PRO A 115 13.86 -31.90 14.11
CA PRO A 115 14.45 -30.58 13.88
C PRO A 115 13.42 -29.45 13.92
N GLU A 116 12.20 -29.69 13.43
CA GLU A 116 11.12 -28.70 13.47
C GLU A 116 10.62 -28.46 14.90
N LEU A 117 10.46 -29.52 15.69
CA LEU A 117 10.06 -29.43 17.08
C LEU A 117 11.10 -28.67 17.91
N ARG A 118 12.40 -28.92 17.67
CA ARG A 118 13.49 -28.16 18.31
C ARG A 118 13.50 -26.70 17.90
N ARG A 119 13.15 -26.39 16.65
CA ARG A 119 13.04 -25.01 16.18
C ARG A 119 11.87 -24.31 16.86
N ALA A 120 10.69 -24.93 16.86
CA ALA A 120 9.51 -24.42 17.55
C ALA A 120 9.75 -24.20 19.05
N ASP A 121 10.49 -25.09 19.71
CA ASP A 121 10.86 -24.94 21.13
C ASP A 121 11.83 -23.76 21.37
N ARG A 122 12.77 -23.48 20.44
CA ARG A 122 13.59 -22.26 20.51
C ARG A 122 12.75 -21.01 20.28
N ASP A 123 11.89 -21.02 19.28
CA ASP A 123 11.00 -19.89 18.95
C ASP A 123 10.04 -19.61 20.12
N MET A 124 9.54 -20.66 20.79
CA MET A 124 8.72 -20.51 21.99
C MET A 124 9.48 -19.92 23.17
N ARG A 125 10.74 -20.30 23.40
CA ARG A 125 11.59 -19.64 24.41
C ARG A 125 11.86 -18.19 24.06
N GLU A 126 12.09 -17.87 22.79
CA GLU A 126 12.29 -16.50 22.34
C GLU A 126 11.03 -15.65 22.54
N ILE A 127 9.87 -16.16 22.13
CA ILE A 127 8.58 -15.51 22.36
C ILE A 127 8.34 -15.31 23.86
N GLN A 128 8.64 -16.31 24.70
CA GLN A 128 8.52 -16.17 26.15
C GLN A 128 9.47 -15.10 26.71
N ALA A 129 10.71 -15.02 26.21
CA ALA A 129 11.66 -13.98 26.59
C ALA A 129 11.20 -12.58 26.16
N LEU A 130 10.62 -12.45 24.97
CA LEU A 130 10.04 -11.19 24.47
C LEU A 130 8.78 -10.79 25.25
N ASN A 131 7.95 -11.76 25.65
CA ASN A 131 6.80 -11.55 26.53
C ASN A 131 7.26 -11.04 27.91
N GLN A 132 8.29 -11.67 28.51
CA GLN A 132 8.85 -11.24 29.80
C GLN A 132 9.46 -9.83 29.74
N ARG A 133 10.04 -9.45 28.60
CA ARG A 133 10.53 -8.08 28.35
C ARG A 133 9.40 -7.08 28.10
N GLY A 134 8.14 -7.52 28.12
CA GLY A 134 6.97 -6.67 27.88
C GLY A 134 6.88 -6.16 26.45
N VAL A 135 7.52 -6.83 25.49
CA VAL A 135 7.53 -6.45 24.07
C VAL A 135 6.34 -7.06 23.33
N ALA A 136 5.74 -8.12 23.86
CA ALA A 136 4.56 -8.73 23.27
C ALA A 136 3.30 -7.93 23.57
N GLY A 137 2.67 -7.44 22.51
CA GLY A 137 1.56 -6.47 22.56
C GLY A 137 2.02 -5.11 22.05
N ALA A 138 1.53 -4.03 22.67
CA ALA A 138 1.85 -2.66 22.29
C ALA A 138 3.12 -2.12 22.97
N GLY A 139 3.86 -2.95 23.73
CA GLY A 139 5.04 -2.50 24.47
C GLY A 139 4.70 -1.39 25.47
N LYS A 140 5.41 -0.26 25.36
CA LYS A 140 5.17 0.96 26.14
C LYS A 140 4.21 1.96 25.49
N LEU A 141 3.62 1.65 24.31
CA LEU A 141 2.63 2.54 23.68
C LEU A 141 1.49 2.98 24.61
N PRO A 142 0.89 2.13 25.47
CA PRO A 142 -0.15 2.60 26.38
C PRO A 142 0.35 3.65 27.38
N GLU A 143 1.64 3.64 27.74
CA GLU A 143 2.25 4.68 28.58
C GLU A 143 2.40 6.01 27.80
N HIS A 144 2.47 5.95 26.47
CA HIS A 144 2.61 7.11 25.60
C HIS A 144 1.28 7.71 25.12
N GLU A 145 0.15 7.04 25.31
CA GLU A 145 -1.18 7.60 25.01
C GLU A 145 -1.44 8.89 25.82
N GLY A 146 -0.98 8.93 27.08
CA GLY A 146 -1.05 10.13 27.92
C GLY A 146 -0.20 11.32 27.42
N LEU A 147 0.78 11.07 26.55
CA LEU A 147 1.61 12.13 25.95
C LEU A 147 0.96 12.75 24.72
N GLN A 148 -0.03 12.11 24.12
CA GLN A 148 -0.73 12.60 22.95
C GLN A 148 -1.36 14.00 23.14
N PRO A 149 -2.06 14.33 24.24
CA PRO A 149 -2.57 15.69 24.44
C PRO A 149 -1.45 16.72 24.57
N ARG A 150 -0.34 16.37 25.23
CA ARG A 150 0.82 17.25 25.37
C ARG A 150 1.51 17.50 24.02
N LEU A 151 1.62 16.48 23.18
CA LEU A 151 2.15 16.61 21.83
C LEU A 151 1.26 17.49 20.96
N ARG A 152 -0.06 17.33 21.04
CA ARG A 152 -1.00 18.19 20.29
C ARG A 152 -0.90 19.64 20.74
N ALA A 153 -0.82 19.91 22.04
CA ALA A 153 -0.62 21.26 22.57
C ALA A 153 0.72 21.87 22.14
N LEU A 154 1.79 21.06 22.09
CA LEU A 154 3.10 21.50 21.59
C LEU A 154 3.03 21.85 20.09
N ILE A 155 2.36 21.02 19.29
CA ILE A 155 2.20 21.25 17.85
C ILE A 155 1.41 22.54 17.60
N SER A 156 0.33 22.78 18.34
CA SER A 156 -0.45 24.01 18.19
C SER A 156 0.35 25.25 18.60
N ALA A 157 1.07 25.20 19.73
CA ALA A 157 1.93 26.29 20.17
C ALA A 157 3.04 26.57 19.14
N HIS A 158 3.68 25.53 18.60
CA HIS A 158 4.70 25.68 17.58
C HIS A 158 4.17 26.29 16.28
N ALA A 159 2.94 25.94 15.88
CA ALA A 159 2.30 26.53 14.71
C ALA A 159 2.05 28.03 14.90
N GLU A 160 1.56 28.44 16.07
CA GLU A 160 1.38 29.86 16.43
C GLU A 160 2.73 30.60 16.43
N ASP A 161 3.75 30.03 17.08
CA ASP A 161 5.08 30.59 17.13
C ASP A 161 5.65 30.79 15.71
N SER A 162 5.53 29.79 14.83
CA SER A 162 6.05 29.86 13.45
C SER A 162 5.49 31.05 12.66
N VAL A 163 4.21 31.37 12.86
CA VAL A 163 3.56 32.52 12.22
C VAL A 163 4.14 33.83 12.76
N THR A 164 4.32 33.93 14.08
CA THR A 164 4.93 35.13 14.68
C THR A 164 6.38 35.33 14.25
N TYR A 165 7.16 34.25 14.14
CA TYR A 165 8.53 34.29 13.63
C TYR A 165 8.58 34.82 12.20
N HIS A 166 7.74 34.31 11.29
CA HIS A 166 7.71 34.80 9.91
C HIS A 166 7.26 36.26 9.82
N MET A 167 6.34 36.71 10.66
CA MET A 167 5.97 38.13 10.70
C MET A 167 7.12 39.02 11.18
N LEU A 168 7.84 38.60 12.22
CA LEU A 168 9.02 39.31 12.72
C LEU A 168 10.14 39.34 11.68
N GLU A 169 10.40 38.22 11.03
CA GLU A 169 11.39 38.10 9.96
C GLU A 169 11.09 39.07 8.81
N ARG A 170 9.84 39.12 8.34
CA ARG A 170 9.42 40.09 7.32
C ARG A 170 9.60 41.53 7.78
N ARG A 171 9.29 41.83 9.04
CA ARG A 171 9.46 43.17 9.61
C ARG A 171 10.93 43.56 9.69
N ILE A 172 11.80 42.65 10.11
CA ILE A 172 13.26 42.87 10.18
C ILE A 172 13.81 43.07 8.77
N ALA A 173 13.44 42.22 7.81
CA ALA A 173 13.85 42.35 6.42
C ALA A 173 13.42 43.71 5.82
N ALA A 174 12.19 44.14 6.08
CA ALA A 174 11.70 45.45 5.63
C ALA A 174 12.46 46.62 6.30
N LEU A 175 12.82 46.50 7.57
CA LEU A 175 13.62 47.50 8.27
C LEU A 175 15.04 47.57 7.72
N LEU A 176 15.66 46.42 7.46
CA LEU A 176 16.99 46.33 6.86
C LEU A 176 17.00 46.92 5.44
N GLN A 177 15.96 46.65 4.64
CA GLN A 177 15.76 47.24 3.32
C GLN A 177 15.70 48.77 3.40
N ARG A 178 14.88 49.31 4.30
CA ARG A 178 14.75 50.77 4.50
C ARG A 178 16.06 51.40 4.95
N TYR A 179 16.76 50.74 5.87
CA TYR A 179 18.07 51.19 6.34
C TYR A 179 19.11 51.19 5.21
N SER A 180 19.15 50.15 4.38
CA SER A 180 20.00 50.08 3.21
C SER A 180 19.68 51.19 2.20
N SER A 181 18.40 51.45 1.92
CA SER A 181 18.00 52.58 1.06
C SER A 181 18.39 53.93 1.64
N HIS A 182 18.27 54.12 2.96
CA HIS A 182 18.68 55.35 3.63
C HIS A 182 20.20 55.55 3.59
N ILE A 183 20.99 54.48 3.78
CA ILE A 183 22.45 54.54 3.59
C ILE A 183 22.79 54.93 2.16
N ASN A 184 22.17 54.28 1.16
CA ASN A 184 22.46 54.61 -0.24
C ASN A 184 22.14 56.08 -0.56
N ALA A 185 21.00 56.59 -0.09
CA ALA A 185 20.65 58.00 -0.27
C ALA A 185 21.63 58.95 0.44
N LEU A 186 22.08 58.60 1.66
CA LEU A 186 23.11 59.37 2.37
C LEU A 186 24.45 59.33 1.64
N SER A 187 24.84 58.18 1.09
CA SER A 187 26.06 58.04 0.30
C SER A 187 26.00 58.86 -0.99
N GLU A 188 24.88 58.84 -1.71
CA GLU A 188 24.66 59.68 -2.89
C GLU A 188 24.71 61.17 -2.54
N LEU A 189 24.06 61.59 -1.44
CA LEU A 189 24.11 62.97 -0.98
C LEU A 189 25.54 63.38 -0.63
N PHE A 190 26.30 62.53 0.07
CA PHE A 190 27.67 62.81 0.43
C PHE A 190 28.58 62.95 -0.81
N VAL A 191 28.39 62.13 -1.84
CA VAL A 191 29.09 62.27 -3.12
C VAL A 191 28.73 63.59 -3.79
N SER A 192 27.43 63.91 -3.90
CA SER A 192 26.99 65.18 -4.52
C SER A 192 27.51 66.41 -3.77
N TRP A 193 27.59 66.34 -2.44
CA TRP A 193 28.12 67.40 -1.62
C TRP A 193 29.63 67.54 -1.80
N ASN A 194 30.37 66.44 -1.85
CA ASN A 194 31.80 66.44 -2.12
C ASN A 194 32.11 67.03 -3.50
N ASP A 195 31.32 66.71 -4.53
CA ASP A 195 31.48 67.28 -5.87
C ASP A 195 31.21 68.79 -5.87
N SER A 196 30.16 69.23 -5.17
CA SER A 196 29.82 70.65 -5.04
C SER A 196 30.91 71.45 -4.29
N VAL A 197 31.48 70.85 -3.25
CA VAL A 197 32.62 71.45 -2.51
C VAL A 197 33.85 71.52 -3.41
N ARG A 198 34.14 70.46 -4.17
CA ARG A 198 35.28 70.45 -5.10
C ARG A 198 35.13 71.52 -6.20
N GLU A 199 33.92 71.70 -6.75
CA GLU A 199 33.66 72.75 -7.74
C GLU A 199 33.88 74.15 -7.14
N ALA A 200 33.38 74.38 -5.92
CA ALA A 200 33.61 75.64 -5.22
C ALA A 200 35.11 75.88 -4.92
N GLU A 201 35.85 74.84 -4.53
CA GLU A 201 37.30 74.91 -4.34
C GLU A 201 38.05 75.23 -5.64
N GLU A 202 37.66 74.60 -6.76
CA GLU A 202 38.23 74.89 -8.08
C GLU A 202 37.98 76.34 -8.52
N ASP A 203 36.78 76.86 -8.27
CA ASP A 203 36.43 78.24 -8.60
C ASP A 203 37.17 79.26 -7.72
N VAL A 204 37.31 78.98 -6.42
CA VAL A 204 38.16 79.79 -5.53
C VAL A 204 39.62 79.76 -6.03
N ALA A 205 40.16 78.59 -6.38
CA ALA A 205 41.52 78.48 -6.89
C ALA A 205 41.73 79.27 -8.21
N LYS A 206 40.74 79.29 -9.11
CA LYS A 206 40.77 80.12 -10.33
C LYS A 206 40.80 81.61 -9.98
N LEU A 207 39.95 82.06 -9.05
CA LEU A 207 39.91 83.46 -8.61
C LEU A 207 41.20 83.88 -7.90
N GLU A 208 41.77 83.02 -7.06
CA GLU A 208 43.07 83.23 -6.42
C GLU A 208 44.19 83.36 -7.45
N LYS A 209 44.18 82.54 -8.50
CA LYS A 209 45.17 82.65 -9.59
C LYS A 209 45.04 83.99 -10.33
N VAL A 210 43.82 84.40 -10.69
CA VAL A 210 43.57 85.69 -11.37
C VAL A 210 43.98 86.87 -10.51
N THR A 211 43.66 86.84 -9.21
CA THR A 211 44.07 87.91 -8.28
C THR A 211 45.59 87.94 -8.07
N ALA A 212 46.26 86.78 -7.99
CA ALA A 212 47.71 86.70 -7.92
C ALA A 212 48.40 87.24 -9.18
N GLU A 213 47.87 86.93 -10.36
CA GLU A 213 48.36 87.47 -11.64
C GLU A 213 48.16 89.00 -11.71
N ARG A 214 46.99 89.51 -11.32
CA ARG A 214 46.73 90.95 -11.23
C ARG A 214 47.68 91.65 -10.27
N ASN A 215 47.96 91.06 -9.12
CA ASN A 215 48.89 91.62 -8.14
C ASN A 215 50.33 91.64 -8.67
N LYS A 216 50.75 90.66 -9.47
CA LYS A 216 52.06 90.68 -10.14
C LYS A 216 52.16 91.84 -11.14
N PHE A 217 51.15 92.06 -11.97
CA PHE A 217 51.12 93.19 -12.92
C PHE A 217 51.02 94.57 -12.25
N SER A 218 50.60 94.65 -10.98
CA SER A 218 50.56 95.91 -10.23
C SER A 218 51.91 96.27 -9.58
N PHE A 219 52.89 95.37 -9.60
CA PHE A 219 54.22 95.55 -9.01
C PHE A 219 55.33 95.73 -10.07
N GLU A 220 55.04 95.53 -11.36
CA GLU A 220 55.85 95.98 -12.50
C GLU A 220 55.46 97.39 -12.94
#